data_AF-A0A838SQE2-F1
#
_entry.id   AF-A0A838SQE2-F1
#
_cell.length_a   1.000
_cell.length_b   1.000
_cell.length_c   1.000
_cell.angle_alpha   90.00
_cell.angle_beta   90.00
_cell.angle_gamma   90.00
#
_symmetry.space_group_name_H-M   'P 1'
#
loop_
_entity.id
_entity.type
_entity.pdbx_description
1 polymer ?
#
loop_
_entity_poly.entity_id
_entity_poly.type
_entity_poly.pdbx_seq_one_letter_code
_entity_poly.pdbx_strand_id
1 'polypeptide(L)' 'PLIPKIGKNRLYLDIAPPDHGDQRAEVARLVSLGATRIDIGQGDVDWVVMADPDGNEFCVLGPAPRAGDPEAD' A
#
# COMPACT_ATOMS: atom_id res chain seq x y z
N PRO A 1 8.34 4.74 18.52
CA PRO A 1 8.34 3.26 18.43
C PRO A 1 9.65 2.65 18.94
N LEU A 2 9.60 1.45 19.56
CA LEU A 2 10.67 0.98 20.46
C LEU A 2 11.54 -0.19 19.96
N ILE A 3 11.28 -0.85 18.82
CA ILE A 3 12.22 -1.83 18.26
C ILE A 3 12.23 -1.78 16.73
N PRO A 4 13.36 -1.41 16.09
CA PRO A 4 13.54 -1.48 14.64
C PRO A 4 13.52 -2.91 14.11
N LYS A 5 12.93 -3.09 12.93
CA LYS A 5 12.81 -4.40 12.26
C LYS A 5 14.13 -4.94 11.71
N ILE A 6 14.27 -6.27 11.66
CA ILE A 6 15.40 -6.98 11.04
C ILE A 6 14.91 -7.80 9.83
N GLY A 7 15.45 -7.53 8.65
CA GLY A 7 15.12 -8.26 7.41
C GLY A 7 13.76 -7.88 6.81
N LYS A 8 13.34 -8.53 5.71
CA LYS A 8 12.04 -8.29 5.08
C LYS A 8 10.89 -8.89 5.90
N ASN A 9 9.70 -8.29 5.82
CA ASN A 9 8.50 -8.90 6.41
C ASN A 9 8.22 -10.28 5.79
N ARG A 10 7.85 -11.24 6.65
CA ARG A 10 7.39 -12.58 6.22
C ARG A 10 5.89 -12.62 5.90
N LEU A 11 5.20 -11.53 6.17
CA LEU A 11 3.80 -11.29 5.86
C LEU A 11 3.73 -10.19 4.81
N TYR A 12 2.90 -10.39 3.79
CA TYR A 12 2.52 -9.33 2.87
C TYR A 12 1.16 -8.79 3.32
N LEU A 13 1.09 -7.49 3.58
CA LEU A 13 -0.15 -6.83 3.99
C LEU A 13 -0.58 -5.89 2.87
N ASP A 14 -1.80 -6.08 2.39
CA ASP A 14 -2.44 -5.23 1.39
C ASP A 14 -3.61 -4.48 2.01
N ILE A 15 -3.64 -3.18 1.79
CA ILE A 15 -4.72 -2.28 2.17
C ILE A 15 -5.46 -1.90 0.90
N ALA A 16 -6.71 -2.35 0.78
CA ALA A 16 -7.62 -1.81 -0.22
C ALA A 16 -8.19 -0.47 0.30
N PRO A 17 -8.23 0.58 -0.52
CA PRO A 17 -9.10 1.72 -0.24
C PRO A 17 -10.55 1.24 -0.01
N PRO A 18 -11.39 2.01 0.71
CA PRO A 18 -12.82 1.73 0.79
C PRO A 18 -13.44 1.57 -0.61
N ASP A 19 -14.60 0.91 -0.76
CA ASP A 19 -15.24 0.72 -2.06
C ASP A 19 -15.33 2.04 -2.86
N HIS A 20 -14.81 2.02 -4.10
CA HIS A 20 -14.66 3.20 -4.98
C HIS A 20 -13.80 4.33 -4.42
N GLY A 21 -13.00 4.06 -3.40
CA GLY A 21 -12.09 4.99 -2.75
C GLY A 21 -10.90 5.34 -3.64
N ASP A 22 -10.38 6.55 -3.44
CA ASP A 22 -9.19 7.03 -4.14
C ASP A 22 -7.94 6.54 -3.42
N GLN A 23 -7.13 5.71 -4.11
CA GLN A 23 -5.83 5.25 -3.64
C GLN A 23 -4.94 6.43 -3.20
N ARG A 24 -4.98 7.56 -3.91
CA ARG A 24 -4.16 8.74 -3.56
C ARG A 24 -4.60 9.35 -2.25
N ALA A 25 -5.91 9.43 -2.00
CA ALA A 25 -6.46 9.92 -0.75
C ALA A 25 -6.09 9.00 0.43
N GLU A 26 -6.14 7.69 0.24
CA GLU A 26 -5.75 6.74 1.27
C GLU A 26 -4.26 6.79 1.58
N VAL A 27 -3.41 6.88 0.54
CA VAL A 27 -1.97 7.08 0.75
C VAL A 27 -1.70 8.42 1.46
N ALA A 28 -2.41 9.49 1.12
CA ALA A 28 -2.27 10.77 1.82
C ALA A 28 -2.67 10.67 3.30
N ARG A 29 -3.75 9.94 3.61
CA ARG A 29 -4.18 9.66 4.98
C ARG A 29 -3.12 8.89 5.75
N LEU A 30 -2.56 7.83 5.16
CA LEU A 30 -1.51 7.01 5.78
C LEU A 30 -0.22 7.81 6.03
N VAL A 31 0.15 8.69 5.09
CA VAL A 31 1.27 9.63 5.30
C VAL A 31 1.00 10.56 6.48
N SER A 32 -0.22 11.08 6.64
CA SER A 32 -0.57 11.91 7.79
C SER A 32 -0.49 11.17 9.13
N LEU A 33 -0.55 9.84 9.11
CA LEU A 33 -0.39 8.96 10.27
C LEU A 33 1.06 8.50 10.49
N GLY A 34 2.01 8.94 9.66
CA GLY A 34 3.44 8.67 9.80
C GLY A 34 4.00 7.59 8.89
N ALA A 35 3.19 7.01 7.99
CA ALA A 35 3.71 6.10 6.97
C ALA A 35 4.50 6.86 5.89
N THR A 36 5.44 6.18 5.24
CA THR A 36 6.26 6.72 4.15
C THR A 36 6.10 5.86 2.90
N ARG A 37 6.03 6.49 1.72
CA ARG A 37 6.15 5.77 0.44
C ARG A 37 7.57 5.24 0.31
N ILE A 38 7.74 4.00 -0.11
CA ILE A 38 9.05 3.37 -0.34
C ILE A 38 9.10 2.70 -1.71
N ASP A 39 10.31 2.46 -2.19
CA ASP A 39 10.58 1.68 -3.39
C ASP A 39 11.38 0.43 -2.98
N ILE A 40 10.86 -0.74 -3.34
CA ILE A 40 11.47 -2.04 -3.09
C ILE A 40 11.90 -2.72 -4.39
N GLY A 41 11.89 -2.00 -5.51
CA GLY A 41 12.16 -2.50 -6.85
C GLY A 41 10.92 -3.09 -7.54
N GLN A 42 9.72 -2.64 -7.17
CA GLN A 42 8.45 -3.22 -7.66
C GLN A 42 8.15 -2.92 -9.14
N GLY A 43 8.80 -1.92 -9.75
CA GLY A 43 8.56 -1.55 -11.14
C GLY A 43 7.22 -0.83 -11.36
N ASP A 44 6.64 -1.01 -12.54
CA ASP A 44 5.36 -0.40 -12.93
C ASP A 44 4.20 -1.30 -12.48
N VAL A 45 3.59 -0.93 -11.36
CA VAL A 45 2.52 -1.68 -10.69
C VAL A 45 1.41 -0.71 -10.27
N ASP A 46 0.19 -1.22 -10.13
CA ASP A 46 -1.00 -0.43 -9.80
C ASP A 46 -1.19 -0.20 -8.28
N TRP A 47 -0.32 -0.77 -7.43
CA TRP A 47 -0.27 -0.51 -5.99
C TRP A 47 0.87 0.41 -5.57
N VAL A 48 0.69 1.08 -4.42
CA VAL A 48 1.73 1.91 -3.80
C VAL A 48 2.33 1.17 -2.61
N VAL A 49 3.65 0.96 -2.63
CA VAL A 49 4.37 0.38 -1.49
C VAL A 49 4.66 1.46 -0.44
N MET A 50 4.36 1.15 0.82
CA MET A 50 4.56 2.02 1.97
C MET A 50 5.28 1.28 3.10
N ALA A 51 5.90 2.04 4.00
CA ALA A 51 6.37 1.59 5.30
C ALA A 51 5.67 2.36 6.42
N ASP A 52 5.30 1.68 7.49
CA ASP A 52 4.86 2.33 8.73
C ASP A 52 6.07 2.94 9.50
N PRO A 53 5.85 3.70 10.59
CA PRO A 53 6.94 4.27 11.39
C PRO A 53 7.95 3.26 11.97
N ASP A 54 7.61 1.97 11.99
CA ASP A 54 8.43 0.89 12.55
C ASP A 54 9.21 0.16 11.43
N GLY A 55 8.99 0.53 10.17
CA GLY A 55 9.65 -0.04 8.99
C GLY A 55 8.96 -1.31 8.46
N ASN A 56 7.70 -1.56 8.81
CA ASN A 56 6.93 -2.66 8.24
C ASN A 56 6.40 -2.25 6.87
N GLU A 57 6.73 -3.03 5.82
CA GLU A 57 6.23 -2.77 4.48
C GLU A 57 4.81 -3.31 4.31
N PHE A 58 3.99 -2.57 3.57
CA PHE A 58 2.65 -2.94 3.14
C PHE A 58 2.33 -2.23 1.82
N CYS A 59 1.29 -2.69 1.10
CA CYS A 59 0.84 -2.05 -0.13
C CYS A 59 -0.53 -1.42 0.03
N VAL A 60 -0.76 -0.34 -0.71
CA VAL A 60 -2.09 0.25 -0.91
C VAL A 60 -2.52 -0.06 -2.33
N LEU A 61 -3.53 -0.92 -2.46
CA LEU A 61 -4.01 -1.38 -3.76
C LEU A 61 -4.65 -0.23 -4.56
N GLY A 62 -4.65 -0.38 -5.88
CA GLY A 62 -5.49 0.45 -6.74
C GLY A 62 -6.97 0.21 -6.46
N PRO A 63 -7.88 1.07 -6.95
CA PRO A 63 -9.30 0.79 -6.89
C PRO A 63 -9.57 -0.55 -7.58
N ALA A 64 -10.39 -1.41 -6.95
CA ALA A 64 -10.85 -2.62 -7.60
C ALA A 64 -11.53 -2.26 -8.94
N PRO A 65 -11.37 -3.08 -9.99
CA PRO A 65 -12.09 -2.89 -11.25
C PRO A 65 -13.57 -2.73 -10.95
N ARG A 66 -14.26 -1.77 -11.60
CA ARG A 66 -15.71 -1.70 -11.44
C ARG A 66 -16.30 -2.99 -12.02
N ALA A 67 -17.34 -3.51 -11.36
CA ALA A 67 -18.10 -4.62 -11.93
C ALA A 67 -18.61 -4.21 -13.33
N GLY A 68 -17.99 -4.75 -14.38
CA GLY A 68 -18.25 -4.39 -15.78
C GLY A 68 -17.06 -3.86 -16.58
N ASP A 69 -15.89 -3.60 -15.95
CA ASP A 69 -14.68 -3.22 -16.67
C ASP A 69 -14.04 -4.46 -17.35
N PRO A 70 -13.60 -4.38 -18.62
CA PRO A 70 -13.21 -5.54 -19.43
C PRO A 70 -11.81 -6.11 -19.12
N GLU A 71 -11.31 -6.01 -17.89
CA GLU A 71 -9.97 -6.47 -17.54
C GLU A 71 -9.94 -7.12 -16.16
N ALA A 72 -10.55 -8.30 -16.09
CA ALA A 72 -10.34 -9.28 -15.04
C ALA A 72 -10.11 -10.64 -15.71
N ASP A 73 -8.97 -10.78 -16.40
CA ASP A 73 -8.36 -12.07 -16.80
C ASP A 73 -6.84 -11.95 -16.70
#